data_AF-A0A662SHJ6-F1
#
_entry.id   AF-A0A662SHJ6-F1
#
_cell.length_a   1.000
_cell.length_b   1.000
_cell.length_c   1.000
_cell.angle_alpha   90.00
_cell.angle_beta   90.00
_cell.angle_gamma   90.00
#
_symmetry.space_group_name_H-M   'P 1'
#
loop_
_entity.id
_entity.type
_entity.pdbx_description
1 polymer ?
#
loop_
_entity_poly.entity_id
_entity_poly.type
_entity_poly.pdbx_seq_one_letter_code
_entity_poly.pdbx_strand_id
1 'polypeptide(L)'
;MPVVFLVLWRTLGSERWLFAYIASVSASIADTLSNEIGVLNPSPPRLVTRPWMEVDPGTSGGVSPLGFLVALVAPFLLGSLTRAVGLVGSSPVLFSTITGFFGSLVDSIIGAEWQALYLCPKCDKITESKVHRCGTQAKLIKGYSWLSNDLVNLIMSGTTGLVGYLISVRFI
;
A
#
# COMPACT_ATOMS: atom_id res chain seq x y z
N MET A 1 -5.32 3.57 -8.90
CA MET A 1 -4.71 3.57 -10.25
C MET A 1 -4.93 2.33 -11.11
N PRO A 2 -5.20 1.11 -10.61
CA PRO A 2 -5.27 -0.11 -11.45
C PRO A 2 -6.15 0.02 -12.69
N VAL A 3 -7.37 0.56 -12.55
CA VAL A 3 -8.32 0.71 -13.66
C VAL A 3 -7.76 1.53 -14.81
N VAL A 4 -6.96 2.57 -14.53
CA VAL A 4 -6.34 3.39 -15.58
C VAL A 4 -5.37 2.55 -16.41
N PHE A 5 -4.51 1.76 -15.75
CA PHE A 5 -3.58 0.87 -16.45
C PHE A 5 -4.31 -0.22 -17.24
N LEU A 6 -5.42 -0.75 -16.72
CA LEU A 6 -6.25 -1.71 -17.43
C LEU A 6 -6.87 -1.10 -18.71
N VAL A 7 -7.38 0.12 -18.63
CA VAL A 7 -7.90 0.84 -19.81
C VAL A 7 -6.79 1.10 -20.81
N LEU A 8 -5.60 1.55 -20.37
CA LEU A 8 -4.44 1.76 -21.23
C LEU A 8 -3.97 0.47 -21.91
N TRP A 9 -3.99 -0.66 -21.21
CA TRP A 9 -3.73 -1.96 -21.83
C TRP A 9 -4.76 -2.27 -22.92
N ARG A 10 -6.04 -2.05 -22.65
CA ARG A 10 -7.12 -2.33 -23.60
C ARG A 10 -7.11 -1.42 -24.83
N THR A 11 -6.64 -0.17 -24.70
CA THR A 11 -6.60 0.81 -25.80
C THR A 11 -5.27 0.80 -26.56
N LEU A 12 -4.14 0.64 -25.89
CA LEU A 12 -2.80 0.69 -26.50
C LEU A 12 -2.21 -0.69 -26.81
N GLY A 13 -2.77 -1.78 -26.28
CA GLY A 13 -2.41 -3.17 -26.61
C GLY A 13 -1.05 -3.66 -26.11
N SER A 14 -0.26 -2.82 -25.44
CA SER A 14 1.07 -3.21 -24.93
C SER A 14 0.97 -3.98 -23.60
N GLU A 15 1.58 -5.17 -23.54
CA GLU A 15 1.66 -6.01 -22.33
C GLU A 15 2.27 -5.29 -21.12
N ARG A 16 3.14 -4.29 -21.34
CA ARG A 16 3.70 -3.47 -20.26
C ARG A 16 2.63 -2.80 -19.39
N TRP A 17 1.49 -2.43 -19.97
CA TRP A 17 0.37 -1.85 -19.23
C TRP A 17 -0.38 -2.90 -18.40
N LEU A 18 -0.38 -4.16 -18.84
CA LEU A 18 -0.90 -5.27 -18.05
C LEU A 18 -0.01 -5.54 -16.83
N PHE A 19 1.32 -5.49 -17.00
CA PHE A 19 2.25 -5.55 -15.87
C PHE A 19 2.12 -4.35 -14.93
N ALA A 20 1.86 -3.15 -15.46
CA ALA A 20 1.56 -1.97 -14.64
C ALA A 20 0.28 -2.17 -13.80
N TYR A 21 -0.76 -2.76 -14.40
CA TYR A 21 -1.98 -3.15 -13.71
C TYR A 21 -1.70 -4.16 -12.60
N ILE A 22 -0.99 -5.25 -12.90
CA ILE A 22 -0.64 -6.30 -11.92
C ILE A 22 0.15 -5.70 -10.76
N ALA A 23 1.14 -4.85 -11.03
CA ALA A 23 1.95 -4.19 -10.00
C ALA A 23 1.09 -3.28 -9.11
N SER A 24 0.20 -2.49 -9.72
CA SER A 24 -0.71 -1.60 -9.01
C SER A 24 -1.66 -2.37 -8.07
N VAL A 25 -2.23 -3.49 -8.55
CA VAL A 25 -3.11 -4.35 -7.75
C VAL A 25 -2.33 -5.08 -6.66
N SER A 26 -1.13 -5.58 -6.98
CA SER A 26 -0.26 -6.26 -6.01
C SER A 26 0.07 -5.36 -4.84
N ALA A 27 0.35 -4.08 -5.11
CA ALA A 27 0.65 -3.07 -4.10
C ALA A 27 -0.54 -2.82 -3.18
N SER A 28 -1.72 -2.57 -3.75
CA SER A 28 -2.95 -2.34 -2.97
C SER A 28 -3.35 -3.54 -2.11
N ILE A 29 -3.21 -4.77 -2.65
CA ILE A 29 -3.51 -5.99 -1.90
C ILE A 29 -2.49 -6.21 -0.77
N ALA A 30 -1.20 -6.01 -1.04
CA ALA A 30 -0.15 -6.13 -0.04
C ALA A 30 -0.38 -5.15 1.11
N ASP A 31 -0.61 -3.87 0.80
CA ASP A 31 -0.88 -2.83 1.79
C ASP A 31 -2.12 -3.16 2.65
N THR A 32 -3.28 -3.36 2.00
CA THR A 32 -4.55 -3.61 2.68
C THR A 32 -4.46 -4.81 3.62
N LEU A 33 -3.98 -5.96 3.12
CA LEU A 33 -3.91 -7.18 3.94
C LEU A 33 -2.83 -7.08 5.01
N SER A 34 -1.71 -6.42 4.73
CA SER A 34 -0.66 -6.21 5.74
C SER A 34 -1.14 -5.36 6.90
N ASN A 35 -1.98 -4.34 6.65
CA ASN A 35 -2.56 -3.48 7.68
C ASN A 35 -3.64 -4.23 8.48
N GLU A 36 -4.61 -4.87 7.82
CA GLU A 36 -5.73 -5.56 8.49
C GLU A 36 -5.25 -6.77 9.33
N ILE A 37 -4.34 -7.59 8.77
CA ILE A 37 -3.82 -8.76 9.49
C ILE A 37 -2.69 -8.34 10.44
N GLY A 38 -1.90 -7.32 10.10
CA GLY A 38 -0.77 -6.86 10.91
C GLY A 38 -1.17 -6.28 12.26
N VAL A 39 -2.40 -5.76 12.40
CA VAL A 39 -2.98 -5.29 13.69
C VAL A 39 -3.14 -6.44 14.69
N LEU A 40 -3.24 -7.69 14.23
CA LEU A 40 -3.33 -8.87 15.09
C LEU A 40 -1.97 -9.32 15.66
N ASN A 41 -0.88 -8.63 15.30
CA ASN A 41 0.45 -8.99 15.78
C ASN A 41 0.53 -8.82 17.31
N PRO A 42 1.08 -9.80 18.07
CA PRO A 42 1.13 -9.73 19.53
C PRO A 42 1.96 -8.57 20.09
N SER A 43 2.98 -8.14 19.34
CA SER A 43 3.87 -7.03 19.71
C SER A 43 3.43 -5.73 19.03
N PRO A 44 3.63 -4.57 19.67
CA PRO A 44 3.30 -3.29 19.06
C PRO A 44 4.06 -3.09 17.73
N PRO A 45 3.42 -2.52 16.70
CA PRO A 45 4.10 -2.17 15.46
C PRO A 45 5.16 -1.08 15.69
N ARG A 46 6.10 -0.98 14.76
CA ARG A 46 7.20 0.00 14.79
C ARG A 46 7.15 0.88 13.56
N LEU A 47 7.53 2.14 13.68
CA LEU A 47 7.55 3.04 12.53
C LEU A 47 8.57 2.60 11.49
N VAL A 48 8.17 2.55 10.22
CA VAL A 48 9.05 2.15 9.11
C VAL A 48 10.27 3.05 8.97
N THR A 49 10.14 4.35 9.26
CA THR A 49 11.25 5.32 9.15
C THR A 49 12.09 5.42 10.41
N ARG A 50 11.56 4.99 11.57
CA ARG A 50 12.26 4.98 12.86
C ARG A 50 11.93 3.69 13.61
N PRO A 51 12.59 2.57 13.24
CA PRO A 51 12.23 1.22 13.72
C PRO A 51 12.41 1.01 15.24
N TRP A 52 13.03 1.96 15.94
CA TRP A 52 13.16 1.98 17.39
C TRP A 52 11.96 2.61 18.10
N MET A 53 11.03 3.25 17.38
CA MET A 53 9.82 3.84 17.96
C MET A 53 8.63 2.90 17.77
N GLU A 54 8.05 2.47 18.87
CA GLU A 54 6.79 1.72 18.91
C GLU A 54 5.61 2.68 18.74
N VAL A 55 4.58 2.22 18.04
CA VAL A 55 3.35 2.98 17.78
C VAL A 55 2.12 2.13 18.02
N ASP A 56 0.98 2.80 18.21
CA ASP A 56 -0.29 2.10 18.40
C ASP A 56 -0.69 1.32 17.13
N PRO A 57 -1.32 0.15 17.26
CA PRO A 57 -1.87 -0.58 16.13
C PRO A 57 -2.80 0.29 15.28
N GLY A 58 -2.61 0.23 13.95
CA GLY A 58 -3.36 1.06 13.00
C GLY A 58 -2.80 2.47 12.80
N THR A 59 -1.63 2.80 13.38
CA THR A 59 -0.91 4.05 13.06
C THR A 59 -0.31 3.97 11.66
N SER A 60 -0.54 5.00 10.84
CA SER A 60 0.01 5.08 9.47
C SER A 60 1.54 4.98 9.49
N GLY A 61 2.10 4.06 8.69
CA GLY A 61 3.53 3.76 8.64
C GLY A 61 4.06 2.88 9.77
N GLY A 62 3.18 2.34 10.62
CA GLY A 62 3.52 1.31 11.60
C GLY A 62 3.57 -0.08 10.95
N VAL A 63 4.71 -0.75 11.03
CA VAL A 63 4.94 -2.08 10.47
C VAL A 63 5.13 -3.09 11.60
N SER A 64 4.36 -4.17 11.56
CA SER A 64 4.51 -5.31 12.47
C SER A 64 5.16 -6.51 11.74
N PRO A 65 5.81 -7.45 12.46
CA PRO A 65 6.36 -8.66 11.85
C PRO A 65 5.32 -9.47 11.06
N LEU A 66 4.11 -9.64 11.61
CA LEU A 66 3.01 -10.31 10.92
C LEU A 66 2.59 -9.54 9.66
N GLY A 67 2.43 -8.22 9.75
CA GLY A 67 2.09 -7.38 8.59
C GLY A 67 3.14 -7.47 7.49
N PHE A 68 4.43 -7.45 7.85
CA PHE A 68 5.53 -7.60 6.92
C PHE A 68 5.50 -8.95 6.17
N LEU A 69 5.22 -10.04 6.88
CA LEU A 69 5.05 -11.36 6.24
C LEU A 69 3.86 -11.38 5.29
N VAL A 70 2.74 -10.80 5.69
CA VAL A 70 1.53 -10.72 4.86
C VAL A 70 1.77 -9.88 3.60
N ALA A 71 2.55 -8.79 3.71
CA ALA A 71 2.95 -7.96 2.57
C ALA A 71 3.76 -8.74 1.51
N LEU A 72 4.38 -9.87 1.87
CA LEU A 72 5.04 -10.79 0.93
C LEU A 72 4.09 -11.89 0.43
N VAL A 73 3.31 -12.50 1.33
CA VAL A 73 2.43 -13.63 1.03
C VAL A 73 1.26 -13.22 0.13
N ALA A 74 0.63 -12.08 0.42
CA ALA A 74 -0.53 -11.61 -0.34
C ALA A 74 -0.25 -11.42 -1.84
N PRO A 75 0.79 -10.66 -2.26
CA PRO A 75 1.11 -10.54 -3.67
C PRO A 75 1.70 -11.82 -4.29
N PHE A 76 2.33 -12.69 -3.49
CA PHE A 76 2.72 -14.04 -3.95
C PHE A 76 1.51 -14.88 -4.38
N LEU A 77 0.43 -14.87 -3.59
CA LEU A 77 -0.82 -15.56 -3.92
C LEU A 77 -1.47 -14.96 -5.17
N LEU A 78 -1.48 -13.62 -5.29
CA LEU A 78 -1.98 -12.94 -6.48
C LEU A 78 -1.19 -13.33 -7.73
N GLY A 79 0.14 -13.34 -7.66
CA GLY A 79 0.99 -13.75 -8.78
C GLY A 79 0.82 -15.22 -9.14
N SER A 80 0.56 -16.09 -8.15
CA SER A 80 0.26 -17.51 -8.36
C SER A 80 -1.08 -17.71 -9.07
N LEU A 81 -2.11 -16.95 -8.69
CA LEU A 81 -3.39 -16.94 -9.39
C LEU A 81 -3.24 -16.42 -10.82
N THR A 82 -2.46 -15.35 -11.00
CA THR A 82 -2.17 -14.76 -12.31
C THR A 82 -1.48 -15.77 -13.23
N ARG A 83 -0.55 -16.58 -12.68
CA ARG A 83 0.07 -17.71 -13.40
C ARG A 83 -0.95 -18.78 -13.76
N ALA A 84 -1.82 -19.17 -12.82
CA ALA A 84 -2.80 -20.24 -13.01
C ALA A 84 -3.84 -19.90 -14.08
N VAL A 85 -4.25 -18.62 -14.16
CA VAL A 85 -5.16 -18.10 -15.20
C VAL A 85 -4.47 -17.96 -16.56
N GLY A 86 -3.13 -17.96 -16.59
CA GLY A 86 -2.36 -17.76 -17.83
C GLY A 86 -2.43 -16.33 -18.37
N LEU A 87 -2.63 -15.34 -17.49
CA LEU A 87 -2.80 -13.94 -17.88
C LEU A 87 -1.54 -13.32 -18.50
N VAL A 88 -0.36 -13.79 -18.08
CA VAL A 88 0.97 -13.31 -18.52
C VAL A 88 1.96 -14.47 -18.58
N GLY A 89 2.89 -14.39 -19.53
CA GLY A 89 3.85 -15.46 -19.84
C GLY A 89 4.90 -15.68 -18.75
N SER A 90 5.71 -14.67 -18.43
CA SER A 90 6.95 -14.88 -17.67
C SER A 90 6.88 -14.37 -16.22
N SER A 91 7.14 -15.28 -15.28
CA SER A 91 7.37 -15.04 -13.84
C SER A 91 6.41 -14.06 -13.12
N PRO A 92 5.08 -14.19 -13.27
CA PRO A 92 4.12 -13.29 -12.61
C PRO A 92 4.16 -13.37 -11.08
N VAL A 93 4.57 -14.52 -10.52
CA VAL A 93 4.73 -14.72 -9.07
C VAL A 93 5.81 -13.78 -8.54
N LEU A 94 7.02 -13.88 -9.08
CA LEU A 94 8.16 -13.05 -8.66
C LEU A 94 7.88 -11.56 -8.87
N PHE A 95 7.31 -11.22 -10.03
CA PHE A 95 6.95 -9.84 -10.35
C PHE A 95 5.94 -9.26 -9.36
N SER A 96 4.84 -9.97 -9.11
CA SER A 96 3.79 -9.52 -8.19
C SER A 96 4.33 -9.38 -6.77
N THR A 97 5.10 -10.35 -6.27
CA THR A 97 5.71 -10.29 -4.94
C THR A 97 6.63 -9.08 -4.77
N ILE A 98 7.55 -8.84 -5.71
CA ILE A 98 8.49 -7.70 -5.62
C ILE A 98 7.74 -6.37 -5.66
N THR A 99 6.86 -6.20 -6.66
CA THR A 99 6.12 -4.95 -6.85
C THR A 99 5.13 -4.70 -5.72
N GLY A 100 4.42 -5.72 -5.26
CA GLY A 100 3.45 -5.61 -4.16
C GLY A 100 4.11 -5.22 -2.85
N PHE A 101 5.18 -5.92 -2.49
CA PHE A 101 5.95 -5.60 -1.28
C PHE A 101 6.62 -4.22 -1.36
N PHE A 102 7.18 -3.85 -2.52
CA PHE A 102 7.70 -2.50 -2.73
C PHE A 102 6.61 -1.44 -2.56
N GLY A 103 5.42 -1.68 -3.11
CA GLY A 103 4.29 -0.79 -3.00
C GLY A 103 3.84 -0.56 -1.55
N SER A 104 3.71 -1.62 -0.75
CA SER A 104 3.35 -1.48 0.67
C SER A 104 4.42 -0.73 1.48
N LEU A 105 5.70 -0.86 1.13
CA LEU A 105 6.76 -0.04 1.72
C LEU A 105 6.63 1.44 1.34
N VAL A 106 6.34 1.73 0.08
CA VAL A 106 6.09 3.11 -0.39
C VAL A 106 4.91 3.72 0.37
N ASP A 107 3.82 2.97 0.55
CA ASP A 107 2.68 3.41 1.36
C ASP A 107 3.11 3.75 2.79
N SER A 108 3.76 2.79 3.46
CA SER A 108 4.20 2.94 4.85
C SER A 108 5.15 4.14 5.04
N ILE A 109 6.05 4.40 4.08
CA ILE A 109 7.00 5.53 4.17
C ILE A 109 6.26 6.87 3.98
N ILE A 110 5.39 6.96 2.98
CA ILE A 110 4.60 8.19 2.74
C ILE A 110 3.64 8.42 3.91
N GLY A 111 3.00 7.37 4.40
CA GLY A 111 2.15 7.35 5.59
C GLY A 111 2.89 7.83 6.83
N ALA A 112 4.10 7.33 7.06
CA ALA A 112 4.92 7.71 8.20
C ALA A 112 5.38 9.17 8.15
N GLU A 113 5.74 9.71 6.99
CA GLU A 113 6.37 11.04 6.92
C GLU A 113 5.38 12.17 6.59
N TRP A 114 4.44 11.93 5.68
CA TRP A 114 3.68 13.02 5.06
C TRP A 114 2.16 12.96 5.30
N GLN A 115 1.60 11.79 5.63
CA GLN A 115 0.16 11.65 5.81
C GLN A 115 -0.38 12.47 7.00
N ALA A 116 -1.57 13.05 6.80
CA ALA A 116 -2.25 13.83 7.82
C ALA A 116 -2.66 12.98 9.04
N LEU A 117 -2.23 13.39 10.23
CA LEU A 117 -2.72 12.88 11.50
C LEU A 117 -3.34 14.02 12.31
N TYR A 118 -4.46 13.72 12.94
CA TYR A 118 -5.23 14.65 13.74
C TYR A 118 -5.42 14.12 15.16
N LEU A 119 -5.41 15.00 16.15
CA LEU A 119 -5.76 14.69 17.54
C LEU A 119 -7.16 15.21 17.85
N CYS A 120 -8.04 14.35 18.35
CA CYS A 120 -9.35 14.76 18.82
C CYS A 120 -9.25 15.38 20.22
N PRO A 121 -9.47 16.69 20.41
CA PRO A 121 -9.27 17.35 21.71
C PRO A 121 -10.26 16.87 22.80
N LYS A 122 -11.38 16.26 22.41
CA LYS A 122 -12.40 15.73 23.34
C LYS A 122 -12.13 14.30 23.80
N CYS A 123 -11.52 13.48 22.95
CA CYS A 123 -11.35 12.04 23.20
C CYS A 123 -9.91 11.67 23.48
N ASP A 124 -8.98 12.61 23.24
CA ASP A 124 -7.54 12.41 23.33
C ASP A 124 -7.05 11.21 22.49
N LYS A 125 -7.62 11.06 21.30
CA LYS A 125 -7.30 9.97 20.36
C LYS A 125 -6.78 10.54 19.05
N ILE A 126 -5.76 9.89 18.52
CA ILE A 126 -5.22 10.14 17.19
C ILE A 126 -6.16 9.55 16.14
N THR A 127 -6.36 10.26 15.04
CA THR A 127 -7.22 9.85 13.93
C THR A 127 -6.69 10.43 12.61
N GLU A 128 -6.95 9.74 11.51
CA GLU A 128 -6.63 10.21 10.15
C GLU A 128 -7.69 11.19 9.61
N SER A 129 -8.84 11.30 10.29
CA SER A 129 -10.00 12.10 9.85
C SER A 129 -10.07 13.47 10.53
N LYS A 130 -10.45 14.51 9.75
CA LYS A 130 -10.67 15.88 10.26
C LYS A 130 -11.78 15.96 11.33
N VAL A 131 -12.71 15.01 11.31
CA VAL A 131 -13.78 14.90 12.31
C VAL A 131 -13.68 13.52 12.94
N HIS A 132 -13.51 13.49 14.26
CA HIS A 132 -13.46 12.23 15.00
C HIS A 132 -14.87 11.63 15.11
N ARG A 133 -14.98 10.31 15.35
CA ARG A 133 -16.28 9.60 15.47
C ARG A 133 -17.23 10.19 16.53
N CYS A 134 -16.69 10.94 17.50
CA CYS A 134 -17.46 11.69 18.49
C CYS A 134 -18.09 13.00 17.97
N GLY A 135 -17.89 13.37 16.71
CA GLY A 135 -18.39 14.59 16.07
C GLY A 135 -17.52 15.83 16.27
N THR A 136 -16.42 15.75 17.02
CA THR A 136 -15.53 16.90 17.28
C THR A 136 -14.52 17.08 16.15
N GLN A 137 -14.26 18.33 15.73
CA GLN A 137 -13.17 18.65 14.81
C GLN A 137 -11.82 18.34 15.45
N ALA A 138 -11.04 17.48 14.79
CA ALA A 138 -9.72 17.07 15.23
C ALA A 138 -8.68 18.10 14.75
N LYS A 139 -7.66 18.34 15.57
CA LYS A 139 -6.58 19.29 15.27
C LYS A 139 -5.45 18.57 14.55
N LEU A 140 -4.97 19.12 13.43
CA LEU A 140 -3.83 18.57 12.71
C LEU A 140 -2.58 18.60 13.61
N ILE A 141 -1.92 17.46 13.78
CA ILE A 141 -0.70 17.32 14.58
C ILE A 141 0.53 16.96 13.73
N LYS A 142 0.34 16.34 12.57
CA LYS A 142 1.42 15.90 11.68
C LYS A 142 0.94 15.77 10.24
N GLY A 143 1.88 15.91 9.30
CA GLY A 143 1.66 15.74 7.88
C GLY A 143 0.94 16.91 7.22
N TYR A 144 0.50 16.69 5.99
CA TYR A 144 -0.16 17.72 5.19
C TYR A 144 -1.67 17.48 5.16
N SER A 145 -2.47 18.50 5.51
CA SER A 145 -3.94 18.40 5.63
C SER A 145 -4.68 18.00 4.34
N TRP A 146 -4.01 18.07 3.19
CA TRP A 146 -4.50 17.63 1.88
C TRP A 146 -4.05 16.21 1.49
N LEU A 147 -3.08 15.63 2.21
CA LEU A 147 -2.59 14.28 1.97
C LEU A 147 -3.34 13.29 2.88
N SER A 148 -4.50 12.85 2.39
CA SER A 148 -5.31 11.79 3.02
C SER A 148 -4.80 10.40 2.66
N ASN A 149 -5.26 9.39 3.43
CA ASN A 149 -5.01 7.98 3.14
C ASN A 149 -5.33 7.61 1.68
N ASP A 150 -6.48 8.05 1.17
CA ASP A 150 -6.87 7.81 -0.23
C ASP A 150 -5.84 8.35 -1.24
N LEU A 151 -5.24 9.52 -0.96
CA LEU A 151 -4.24 10.11 -1.83
C LEU A 151 -2.90 9.38 -1.71
N VAL A 152 -2.52 8.93 -0.51
CA VAL A 152 -1.34 8.07 -0.31
C VAL A 152 -1.49 6.77 -1.11
N ASN A 153 -2.64 6.11 -0.99
CA ASN A 153 -3.00 4.91 -1.76
C ASN A 153 -3.01 5.15 -3.28
N LEU A 154 -3.48 6.34 -3.71
CA LEU A 154 -3.44 6.73 -5.11
C LEU A 154 -2.01 6.88 -5.62
N ILE A 155 -1.14 7.55 -4.85
CA ILE A 155 0.27 7.75 -5.17
C ILE A 155 0.98 6.40 -5.20
N MET A 156 0.87 5.60 -4.14
CA MET A 156 1.50 4.28 -4.05
C MET A 156 1.11 3.37 -5.21
N SER A 157 -0.20 3.25 -5.49
CA SER A 157 -0.67 2.36 -6.56
C SER A 157 -0.25 2.87 -7.95
N GLY A 158 -0.12 4.19 -8.12
CA GLY A 158 0.38 4.82 -9.34
C GLY A 158 1.88 4.65 -9.54
N THR A 159 2.70 4.99 -8.54
CA THR A 159 4.15 4.86 -8.58
C THR A 159 4.56 3.41 -8.77
N THR A 160 3.93 2.48 -8.05
CA THR A 160 4.23 1.05 -8.18
C THR A 160 3.83 0.50 -9.54
N GLY A 161 2.70 0.95 -10.10
CA GLY A 161 2.30 0.59 -11.46
C GLY A 161 3.27 1.12 -12.52
N LEU A 162 3.75 2.36 -12.39
CA LEU A 162 4.77 2.92 -13.29
C LEU A 162 6.11 2.19 -13.18
N VAL A 163 6.56 1.86 -11.97
CA VAL A 163 7.75 1.03 -11.76
C VAL A 163 7.56 -0.34 -12.40
N GLY A 164 6.39 -0.97 -12.20
CA GLY A 164 5.99 -2.22 -12.84
C GLY A 164 6.06 -2.15 -14.37
N TYR A 165 5.54 -1.06 -14.97
CA TYR A 165 5.65 -0.80 -16.40
C TYR A 165 7.11 -0.78 -16.87
N LEU A 166 8.00 -0.07 -16.16
CA LEU A 166 9.40 0.09 -16.55
C LEU A 166 10.18 -1.22 -16.45
N ILE A 167 9.98 -1.99 -15.38
CA ILE A 167 10.71 -3.24 -15.16
C ILE A 167 10.12 -4.42 -15.96
N SER A 168 8.90 -4.29 -16.48
CA SER A 168 8.20 -5.34 -17.25
C SER A 168 9.00 -5.87 -18.44
N VAL A 169 9.93 -5.08 -18.99
CA VAL A 169 10.83 -5.50 -20.09
C VAL A 169 11.68 -6.72 -19.74
N ARG A 170 11.91 -6.98 -18.44
CA ARG A 170 12.64 -8.16 -17.96
C ARG A 170 11.75 -9.40 -17.77
N PHE A 171 10.43 -9.23 -17.90
CA PHE A 171 9.38 -10.21 -17.59
C PHE A 171 8.43 -10.47 -18.77
N ILE A 172 8.67 -9.83 -19.91
CA ILE A 172 8.02 -10.11 -21.21
C ILE A 172 9.03 -10.92 -22.02
#